data_AF-A0A2H3KML6-F1
#
_entry.id   AF-A0A2H3KML6-F1
#
_cell.length_a   1.000
_cell.length_b   1.000
_cell.length_c   1.000
_cell.angle_alpha   90.00
_cell.angle_beta   90.00
_cell.angle_gamma   90.00
#
_symmetry.space_group_name_H-M   'P 1'
#
loop_
_entity.id
_entity.type
_entity.pdbx_description
1 polymer ?
#
loop_
_entity_poly.entity_id
_entity_poly.type
_entity_poly.pdbx_seq_one_letter_code
_entity_poly.pdbx_strand_id
1 'polypeptide(L)'
;MARNLRSRKSTVIVAADEPEPVEEMVRLAELLSEGDQARIIVLTVSLGSVEDEAENVGAIEQVVKRLNEQGTPVKTLGVNASSVARGVLDVAREYGSNLILLGLSRDPAQRSGIGSIAENIAATSPCPVVIYRPGTAEIRQITVACDVTDLSKEALRVGSQLAEHLGRPMQMVTVGEAQTGGATRRYLRRRLEELALDPNLARTHINDDDPIRGIFKRTDEQTMLVTGYDYAHADEEDWFYNRVAKALLRGADGPVVLVIRERGATQASPNPSLFTWIKRWLRPTVTPVEQRELLSRADQMSRTSLDYNVLVVIAAILASLGLLSNSNAVIIGAMLVAPLMSPLIAFASGIAGGRTSIIRQAVLTLVEGFVVAFGVAWIIGLLSPGLIVTSEMAARGNPSLVDLGVALAAGVIAAYAQARKDIPAALAGVAIAAALMPPICTVGIAVAIGDSPLYQGGLLLFLTNISAIMFAATTTFVYLGMRPPPAEAARVRRIGSLISIAMFGLILSLIVGFAVNPLSNARIERELRTAFPNAELVSVELRRSDPLRIIATMRQTADMPLTREQVAQGREAMEQNLGRSVPRGVRLDDIASGYTFCFNTGYA
;
A
#
# COMPACT_ATOMS: atom_id res chain seq x y z
N MET A 1 23.77 38.93 -1.04
CA MET A 1 22.98 38.18 -2.06
C MET A 1 21.55 37.94 -1.54
N ALA A 2 20.84 39.01 -1.13
CA ALA A 2 19.64 38.94 -0.28
C ALA A 2 18.43 39.63 -0.93
N ARG A 3 18.13 39.32 -2.20
CA ARG A 3 17.02 39.98 -2.93
C ARG A 3 16.18 39.07 -3.84
N ASN A 4 16.41 37.76 -3.86
CA ASN A 4 15.81 36.84 -4.87
C ASN A 4 14.81 35.79 -4.34
N LEU A 5 14.22 35.94 -3.14
CA LEU A 5 13.18 35.01 -2.65
C LEU A 5 11.75 35.59 -2.65
N ARG A 6 11.54 36.84 -3.09
CA ARG A 6 10.22 37.51 -3.09
C ARG A 6 9.37 37.32 -4.35
N SER A 7 9.70 36.36 -5.24
CA SER A 7 9.00 36.19 -6.53
C SER A 7 8.27 34.87 -6.74
N ARG A 8 8.09 34.03 -5.71
CA ARG A 8 7.15 32.90 -5.84
C ARG A 8 5.73 33.43 -5.74
N LYS A 9 4.98 33.36 -6.84
CA LYS A 9 3.52 33.59 -6.84
C LYS A 9 2.91 32.67 -5.77
N SER A 10 2.31 33.28 -4.75
CA SER A 10 1.61 32.56 -3.69
C SER A 10 0.45 31.79 -4.31
N THR A 11 0.39 30.48 -4.09
CA THR A 11 -0.74 29.66 -4.54
C THR A 11 -1.59 29.31 -3.33
N VAL A 12 -2.89 29.59 -3.39
CA VAL A 12 -3.85 29.28 -2.32
C VAL A 12 -4.86 28.28 -2.87
N ILE A 13 -5.06 27.18 -2.15
CA ILE A 13 -6.08 26.18 -2.49
C ILE A 13 -7.28 26.41 -1.59
N VAL A 14 -8.43 26.63 -2.22
CA VAL A 14 -9.74 26.76 -1.59
C VAL A 14 -10.48 25.46 -1.83
N ALA A 15 -10.56 24.58 -0.83
CA ALA A 15 -11.31 23.33 -0.95
C ALA A 15 -12.72 23.53 -0.41
N ALA A 16 -13.71 23.34 -1.29
CA ALA A 16 -15.12 23.47 -0.97
C ALA A 16 -15.91 22.32 -1.60
N ASP A 17 -16.86 21.79 -0.84
CA ASP A 17 -17.83 20.78 -1.25
C ASP A 17 -19.21 21.40 -1.57
N GLU A 18 -19.53 22.52 -0.93
CA GLU A 18 -20.75 23.30 -1.15
C GLU A 18 -20.47 24.62 -1.90
N PRO A 19 -21.40 25.12 -2.74
CA PRO A 19 -21.23 26.39 -3.45
C PRO A 19 -21.36 27.63 -2.56
N GLU A 20 -22.11 27.55 -1.45
CA GLU A 20 -22.39 28.69 -0.57
C GLU A 20 -21.15 29.36 0.02
N PRO A 21 -20.19 28.64 0.66
CA PRO A 21 -19.03 29.28 1.29
C PRO A 21 -17.97 29.74 0.29
N VAL A 22 -18.02 29.33 -0.98
CA VAL A 22 -16.93 29.55 -1.97
C VAL A 22 -16.61 31.02 -2.15
N GLU A 23 -17.63 31.88 -2.24
CA GLU A 23 -17.40 33.32 -2.44
C GLU A 23 -16.66 33.96 -1.27
N GLU A 24 -17.12 33.71 -0.04
CA GLU A 24 -16.50 34.21 1.18
C GLU A 24 -15.09 33.63 1.36
N MET A 25 -14.92 32.35 1.03
CA MET A 25 -13.64 31.65 1.07
C MET A 25 -12.63 32.20 0.07
N VAL A 26 -13.04 32.48 -1.17
CA VAL A 26 -12.15 33.09 -2.17
C VAL A 26 -11.74 34.49 -1.71
N ARG A 27 -12.68 35.31 -1.21
CA ARG A 27 -12.36 36.62 -0.65
C ARG A 27 -11.34 36.46 0.49
N LEU A 28 -11.59 35.54 1.42
CA LEU A 28 -10.67 35.23 2.53
C LEU A 28 -9.29 34.78 2.02
N ALA A 29 -9.24 33.98 0.95
CA ALA A 29 -7.99 33.55 0.31
C ALA A 29 -7.22 34.72 -0.31
N GLU A 30 -7.90 35.70 -0.94
CA GLU A 30 -7.27 36.95 -1.40
C GLU A 30 -6.66 37.71 -0.21
N LEU A 31 -7.40 37.85 0.89
CA LEU A 31 -6.95 38.60 2.08
C LEU A 31 -5.70 37.99 2.72
N LEU A 32 -5.67 36.66 2.82
CA LEU A 32 -4.60 35.93 3.47
C LEU A 32 -3.41 35.68 2.54
N SER A 33 -3.52 36.04 1.27
CA SER A 33 -2.44 35.87 0.31
C SER A 33 -1.39 36.98 0.43
N GLU A 34 -0.14 36.59 0.67
CA GLU A 34 0.97 37.54 0.73
C GLU A 34 1.39 37.94 -0.69
N GLY A 35 0.96 39.13 -1.17
CA GLY A 35 1.46 39.80 -2.38
C GLY A 35 0.44 40.01 -3.51
N ASP A 36 0.67 41.02 -4.36
CA ASP A 36 -0.22 41.53 -5.43
C ASP A 36 -0.68 40.53 -6.52
N GLN A 37 -0.25 39.26 -6.52
CA GLN A 37 -0.57 38.28 -7.58
C GLN A 37 -0.66 36.83 -7.07
N ALA A 38 -1.51 36.59 -6.07
CA ALA A 38 -1.80 35.24 -5.63
C ALA A 38 -2.63 34.46 -6.65
N ARG A 39 -2.27 33.18 -6.88
CA ARG A 39 -3.05 32.25 -7.69
C ARG A 39 -4.01 31.50 -6.79
N ILE A 40 -5.31 31.80 -6.90
CA ILE A 40 -6.35 31.10 -6.15
C ILE A 40 -6.90 29.96 -7.00
N ILE A 41 -6.90 28.76 -6.42
CA ILE A 41 -7.44 27.54 -7.04
C ILE A 41 -8.60 27.05 -6.17
N VAL A 42 -9.82 27.12 -6.69
CA VAL A 42 -10.99 26.48 -6.09
C VAL A 42 -10.98 25.03 -6.52
N LEU A 43 -10.87 24.13 -5.54
CA LEU A 43 -10.71 22.70 -5.73
C LEU A 43 -11.97 21.97 -5.30
N THR A 44 -12.55 21.22 -6.23
CA THR A 44 -13.60 20.24 -5.96
C THR A 44 -13.02 18.83 -6.08
N VAL A 45 -13.36 17.96 -5.12
CA VAL A 45 -12.86 16.58 -5.11
C VAL A 45 -14.03 15.62 -5.23
N SER A 46 -14.07 14.86 -6.32
CA SER A 46 -15.10 13.86 -6.58
C SER A 46 -14.63 12.47 -6.14
N LEU A 47 -15.53 11.72 -5.49
CA LEU A 47 -15.26 10.36 -4.99
C LEU A 47 -15.79 9.26 -5.92
N GLY A 48 -16.41 9.63 -7.04
CA GLY A 48 -16.79 8.71 -8.11
C GLY A 48 -18.21 8.12 -8.00
N SER A 49 -19.10 8.71 -7.19
CA SER A 49 -20.54 8.42 -7.20
C SER A 49 -21.31 9.48 -8.00
N VAL A 50 -22.26 9.01 -8.81
CA VAL A 50 -22.92 9.74 -9.90
C VAL A 50 -24.24 10.38 -9.41
N GLU A 51 -24.52 11.58 -9.95
CA GLU A 51 -25.67 12.50 -9.78
C GLU A 51 -25.42 13.72 -8.86
N ASP A 52 -25.39 13.61 -7.54
CA ASP A 52 -25.34 14.80 -6.64
C ASP A 52 -24.03 15.62 -6.73
N GLU A 53 -22.88 15.00 -7.00
CA GLU A 53 -21.59 15.70 -7.11
C GLU A 53 -21.52 16.60 -8.36
N ALA A 54 -22.22 16.25 -9.45
CA ALA A 54 -22.16 17.00 -10.70
C ALA A 54 -22.90 18.34 -10.61
N GLU A 55 -24.02 18.38 -9.88
CA GLU A 55 -24.81 19.59 -9.66
C GLU A 55 -24.05 20.61 -8.82
N ASN A 56 -23.43 20.16 -7.71
CA ASN A 56 -22.62 21.03 -6.86
C ASN A 56 -21.37 21.56 -7.56
N VAL A 57 -20.67 20.74 -8.36
CA VAL A 57 -19.52 21.20 -9.16
C VAL A 57 -19.97 22.29 -10.15
N GLY A 58 -21.11 22.10 -10.83
CA GLY A 58 -21.67 23.10 -11.73
C GLY A 58 -22.03 24.42 -11.03
N ALA A 59 -22.62 24.34 -9.83
CA ALA A 59 -22.93 25.53 -9.02
C ALA A 59 -21.67 26.29 -8.60
N ILE A 60 -20.61 25.57 -8.17
CA ILE A 60 -19.31 26.17 -7.81
C ILE A 60 -18.67 26.87 -9.01
N GLU A 61 -18.71 26.26 -10.19
CA GLU A 61 -18.20 26.88 -11.42
C GLU A 61 -18.94 28.18 -11.77
N GLN A 62 -20.25 28.25 -11.54
CA GLN A 62 -21.01 29.49 -11.72
C GLN A 62 -20.58 30.59 -10.74
N VAL A 63 -20.33 30.25 -9.47
CA VAL A 63 -19.81 31.20 -8.47
C VAL A 63 -18.44 31.73 -8.91
N VAL A 64 -17.53 30.85 -9.33
CA VAL A 64 -16.19 31.24 -9.79
C VAL A 64 -16.24 32.07 -11.06
N LYS A 65 -17.19 31.82 -11.97
CA LYS A 65 -17.39 32.65 -13.16
C LYS A 65 -17.78 34.08 -12.78
N ARG A 66 -18.73 34.26 -11.84
CA ARG A 66 -19.12 35.59 -11.33
C ARG A 66 -17.94 36.32 -10.67
N LEU A 67 -17.11 35.61 -9.90
CA LEU A 67 -15.91 36.18 -9.28
C LEU A 67 -14.89 36.67 -10.32
N ASN A 68 -14.66 35.89 -11.37
CA ASN A 68 -13.77 36.31 -12.47
C ASN A 68 -14.33 37.53 -13.22
N GLU A 69 -15.64 37.62 -13.43
CA GLU A 69 -16.31 38.80 -14.03
C GLU A 69 -16.18 40.06 -13.15
N GLN A 70 -16.09 39.88 -11.82
CA GLN A 70 -15.84 40.96 -10.85
C GLN A 70 -14.35 41.35 -10.73
N GLY A 71 -13.45 40.68 -11.47
CA GLY A 71 -12.02 41.01 -11.53
C GLY A 71 -11.11 40.20 -10.61
N THR A 72 -11.63 39.17 -9.93
CA THR A 72 -10.87 38.28 -9.04
C THR A 72 -10.38 37.04 -9.82
N PRO A 73 -9.07 36.90 -10.11
CA PRO A 73 -8.56 35.84 -10.98
C PRO A 73 -8.52 34.47 -10.27
N VAL A 74 -9.54 33.65 -10.50
CA VAL A 74 -9.72 32.36 -9.82
C VAL A 74 -9.82 31.23 -10.84
N LYS A 75 -9.08 30.15 -10.58
CA LYS A 75 -9.14 28.93 -11.38
C LYS A 75 -9.95 27.86 -10.65
N THR A 76 -10.86 27.18 -11.35
CA THR A 76 -11.46 25.93 -10.87
C THR A 76 -10.62 24.72 -11.26
N LEU A 77 -10.55 23.74 -10.37
CA LEU A 77 -9.93 22.44 -10.63
C LEU A 77 -10.80 21.34 -9.99
N GLY A 78 -11.29 20.42 -10.81
CA GLY A 78 -11.94 19.20 -10.34
C GLY A 78 -10.96 18.03 -10.37
N VAL A 79 -10.86 17.25 -9.29
CA VAL A 79 -10.01 16.06 -9.23
C VAL A 79 -10.79 14.85 -8.74
N ASN A 80 -10.53 13.69 -9.34
CA ASN A 80 -11.03 12.42 -8.85
C ASN A 80 -10.03 11.85 -7.84
N ALA A 81 -10.46 11.68 -6.60
CA ALA A 81 -9.66 11.08 -5.55
C ALA A 81 -10.45 10.00 -4.81
N SER A 82 -9.79 9.27 -3.92
CA SER A 82 -10.47 8.26 -3.09
C SER A 82 -10.87 8.78 -1.73
N SER A 83 -10.38 9.96 -1.38
CA SER A 83 -10.84 10.75 -0.26
C SER A 83 -10.63 12.22 -0.60
N VAL A 84 -11.52 13.07 -0.10
CA VAL A 84 -11.41 14.53 -0.26
C VAL A 84 -10.06 15.03 0.26
N ALA A 85 -9.65 14.58 1.44
CA ALA A 85 -8.37 14.96 2.04
C ALA A 85 -7.17 14.66 1.15
N ARG A 86 -7.14 13.48 0.49
CA ARG A 86 -6.05 13.12 -0.43
C ARG A 86 -6.06 14.00 -1.67
N GLY A 87 -7.23 14.24 -2.27
CA GLY A 87 -7.35 15.11 -3.43
C GLY A 87 -6.81 16.52 -3.14
N VAL A 88 -7.20 17.09 -2.00
CA VAL A 88 -6.71 18.40 -1.55
C VAL A 88 -5.20 18.42 -1.35
N LEU A 89 -4.63 17.41 -0.68
CA LEU A 89 -3.20 17.34 -0.38
C LEU A 89 -2.33 17.07 -1.62
N ASP A 90 -2.80 16.25 -2.55
CA ASP A 90 -2.07 15.93 -3.79
C ASP A 90 -2.00 17.18 -4.67
N VAL A 91 -3.11 17.90 -4.84
CA VAL A 91 -3.12 19.20 -5.55
C VAL A 91 -2.26 20.24 -4.82
N ALA A 92 -2.29 20.29 -3.48
CA ALA A 92 -1.44 21.20 -2.71
C ALA A 92 0.05 20.96 -2.95
N ARG A 93 0.47 19.70 -3.10
CA ARG A 93 1.86 19.36 -3.40
C ARG A 93 2.21 19.63 -4.87
N GLU A 94 1.33 19.28 -5.79
CA GLU A 94 1.53 19.46 -7.23
C GLU A 94 1.69 20.94 -7.60
N TYR A 95 0.82 21.79 -7.06
CA TYR A 95 0.83 23.23 -7.34
C TYR A 95 1.73 24.03 -6.40
N GLY A 96 2.38 23.38 -5.43
CA GLY A 96 3.26 24.04 -4.47
C GLY A 96 2.54 25.08 -3.61
N SER A 97 1.34 24.73 -3.13
CA SER A 97 0.47 25.63 -2.38
C SER A 97 1.13 26.16 -1.11
N ASN A 98 0.92 27.45 -0.84
CA ASN A 98 1.40 28.16 0.35
C ASN A 98 0.35 28.21 1.46
N LEU A 99 -0.93 27.95 1.14
CA LEU A 99 -2.04 27.98 2.09
C LEU A 99 -3.16 27.06 1.58
N ILE A 100 -3.73 26.27 2.48
CA ILE A 100 -4.97 25.54 2.23
C ILE A 100 -6.09 26.16 3.06
N LEU A 101 -7.14 26.61 2.38
CA LEU A 101 -8.37 27.11 2.99
C LEU A 101 -9.44 26.02 2.87
N LEU A 102 -9.99 25.58 4.00
CA LEU A 102 -11.04 24.56 4.08
C LEU A 102 -12.34 25.17 4.56
N GLY A 103 -13.41 24.97 3.80
CA GLY A 103 -14.75 25.41 4.15
C GLY A 103 -15.44 24.36 5.00
N LEU A 104 -16.23 24.81 5.96
CA LEU A 104 -17.21 23.97 6.65
C LEU A 104 -18.61 24.47 6.35
N SER A 105 -19.58 23.56 6.36
CA SER A 105 -20.99 23.90 6.12
C SER A 105 -21.53 24.88 7.16
N ARG A 106 -22.45 25.73 6.72
CA ARG A 106 -23.17 26.70 7.55
C ARG A 106 -24.31 26.05 8.35
N ASP A 107 -24.77 24.87 7.93
CA ASP A 107 -25.94 24.18 8.48
C ASP A 107 -25.72 23.80 9.97
N PRO A 108 -26.57 24.29 10.90
CA PRO A 108 -26.55 23.90 12.30
C PRO A 108 -26.61 22.40 12.55
N ALA A 109 -27.33 21.64 11.71
CA ALA A 109 -27.45 20.19 11.82
C ALA A 109 -26.14 19.46 11.47
N GLN A 110 -25.26 20.10 10.70
CA GLN A 110 -23.97 19.54 10.26
C GLN A 110 -22.77 20.06 11.06
N ARG A 111 -22.98 20.81 12.15
CA ARG A 111 -21.96 21.36 13.08
C ARG A 111 -21.25 20.27 13.92
N SER A 112 -20.70 19.24 13.27
CA SER A 112 -20.08 18.07 13.92
C SER A 112 -18.63 18.32 14.41
N GLY A 113 -18.03 19.48 14.09
CA GLY A 113 -16.67 19.87 14.47
C GLY A 113 -15.77 20.07 13.26
N ILE A 114 -14.45 19.89 13.41
CA ILE A 114 -13.47 20.02 12.32
C ILE A 114 -13.72 18.97 11.21
N GLY A 115 -14.39 17.86 11.54
CA GLY A 115 -14.71 16.80 10.58
C GLY A 115 -13.47 15.99 10.20
N SER A 116 -13.66 14.70 9.87
CA SER A 116 -12.53 13.81 9.59
C SER A 116 -11.68 14.27 8.38
N ILE A 117 -12.28 14.95 7.40
CA ILE A 117 -11.57 15.44 6.21
C ILE A 117 -10.59 16.55 6.60
N ALA A 118 -11.04 17.61 7.28
CA ALA A 118 -10.17 18.72 7.62
C ALA A 118 -9.14 18.32 8.68
N GLU A 119 -9.46 17.38 9.58
CA GLU A 119 -8.49 16.78 10.49
C GLU A 119 -7.35 16.09 9.72
N ASN A 120 -7.65 15.29 8.71
CA ASN A 120 -6.63 14.61 7.91
C ASN A 120 -5.75 15.57 7.09
N ILE A 121 -6.35 16.63 6.55
CA ILE A 121 -5.62 17.68 5.81
C ILE A 121 -4.70 18.42 6.78
N ALA A 122 -5.21 18.89 7.93
CA ALA A 122 -4.43 19.55 8.96
C ALA A 122 -3.23 18.72 9.44
N ALA A 123 -3.41 17.41 9.62
CA ALA A 123 -2.37 16.51 10.12
C ALA A 123 -1.14 16.37 9.20
N THR A 124 -1.34 16.53 7.89
CA THR A 124 -0.38 16.12 6.85
C THR A 124 -0.13 17.17 5.77
N SER A 125 -0.75 18.33 5.91
CA SER A 125 -0.59 19.46 4.99
C SER A 125 0.87 19.87 4.86
N PRO A 126 1.36 20.15 3.63
CA PRO A 126 2.69 20.67 3.39
C PRO A 126 2.84 22.17 3.73
N CYS A 127 1.74 22.86 4.02
CA CYS A 127 1.67 24.30 4.27
C CYS A 127 0.61 24.63 5.35
N PRO A 128 0.52 25.88 5.84
CA PRO A 128 -0.53 26.29 6.76
C PRO A 128 -1.93 25.91 6.26
N VAL A 129 -2.79 25.51 7.20
CA VAL A 129 -4.21 25.22 6.92
C VAL A 129 -5.06 26.19 7.71
N VAL A 130 -6.00 26.82 7.04
CA VAL A 130 -7.02 27.67 7.66
C VAL A 130 -8.37 27.02 7.42
N ILE A 131 -9.11 26.80 8.51
CA ILE A 131 -10.47 26.26 8.44
C ILE A 131 -11.42 27.40 8.70
N TYR A 132 -12.34 27.62 7.77
CA TYR A 132 -13.32 28.68 7.80
C TYR A 132 -14.72 28.09 7.94
N ARG A 133 -15.44 28.54 8.97
CA ARG A 133 -16.88 28.30 9.12
C ARG A 133 -17.61 29.63 8.91
N PRO A 134 -18.48 29.73 7.89
CA PRO A 134 -19.22 30.95 7.58
C PRO A 134 -20.24 31.26 8.68
N GLY A 135 -20.56 32.55 8.80
CA GLY A 135 -21.58 33.08 9.72
C GLY A 135 -22.85 33.50 8.98
N THR A 136 -23.85 33.97 9.72
CA THR A 136 -25.12 34.43 9.14
C THR A 136 -25.24 35.94 8.99
N ALA A 137 -24.49 36.69 9.77
CA ALA A 137 -24.59 38.14 9.87
C ALA A 137 -23.32 38.86 9.39
N GLU A 138 -23.46 40.14 9.06
CA GLU A 138 -22.34 41.01 8.72
C GLU A 138 -21.41 41.21 9.93
N ILE A 139 -20.11 41.03 9.71
CA ILE A 139 -19.10 41.08 10.77
C ILE A 139 -18.89 42.53 11.23
N ARG A 140 -19.11 42.80 12.52
CA ARG A 140 -18.86 44.10 13.15
C ARG A 140 -17.57 44.15 13.95
N GLN A 141 -17.09 43.01 14.43
CA GLN A 141 -15.91 42.93 15.28
C GLN A 141 -15.16 41.61 15.04
N ILE A 142 -13.83 41.66 15.18
CA ILE A 142 -12.96 40.47 15.18
C ILE A 142 -12.47 40.22 16.59
N THR A 143 -12.67 39.00 17.08
CA THR A 143 -12.21 38.56 18.39
C THR A 143 -11.20 37.44 18.23
N VAL A 144 -9.97 37.66 18.70
CA VAL A 144 -8.91 36.65 18.67
C VAL A 144 -8.74 36.05 20.05
N ALA A 145 -8.97 34.73 20.15
CA ALA A 145 -8.74 33.98 21.38
C ALA A 145 -7.26 33.58 21.47
N CYS A 146 -6.58 34.10 22.48
CA CYS A 146 -5.12 34.00 22.66
C CYS A 146 -4.72 33.38 24.00
N ASP A 147 -3.50 32.85 24.01
CA ASP A 147 -2.83 32.18 25.11
C ASP A 147 -1.29 32.38 25.06
N VAL A 148 -0.57 31.64 25.91
CA VAL A 148 0.91 31.71 26.01
C VAL A 148 1.63 30.81 25.01
N THR A 149 0.97 30.35 23.95
CA THR A 149 1.58 29.52 22.91
C THR A 149 1.90 30.27 21.63
N ASP A 150 2.74 29.67 20.81
CA ASP A 150 3.07 30.19 19.49
C ASP A 150 1.88 30.13 18.52
N LEU A 151 0.82 29.36 18.81
CA LEU A 151 -0.39 29.32 17.98
C LEU A 151 -1.13 30.66 18.02
N SER A 152 -1.11 31.31 19.18
CA SER A 152 -1.69 32.64 19.37
C SER A 152 -1.00 33.72 18.52
N LYS A 153 0.30 33.56 18.23
CA LYS A 153 1.00 34.46 17.30
C LYS A 153 0.39 34.40 15.91
N GLU A 154 0.10 33.20 15.43
CA GLU A 154 -0.45 32.98 14.09
C GLU A 154 -1.91 33.42 14.00
N ALA A 155 -2.71 33.11 15.03
CA ALA A 155 -4.08 33.60 15.14
C ALA A 155 -4.14 35.14 15.21
N LEU A 156 -3.22 35.80 15.93
CA LEU A 156 -3.11 37.26 15.97
C LEU A 156 -2.74 37.85 14.61
N ARG A 157 -1.81 37.22 13.88
CA ARG A 157 -1.39 37.65 12.53
C ARG A 157 -2.55 37.60 11.53
N VAL A 158 -3.27 36.48 11.49
CA VAL A 158 -4.45 36.31 10.65
C VAL A 158 -5.55 37.27 11.08
N GLY A 159 -5.85 37.35 12.38
CA GLY A 159 -6.87 38.24 12.92
C GLY A 159 -6.61 39.72 12.64
N SER A 160 -5.35 40.18 12.71
CA SER A 160 -5.00 41.56 12.41
C SER A 160 -5.14 41.90 10.92
N GLN A 161 -4.73 40.98 10.03
CA GLN A 161 -4.91 41.16 8.59
C GLN A 161 -6.40 41.26 8.23
N LEU A 162 -7.24 40.40 8.84
CA LEU A 162 -8.69 40.45 8.65
C LEU A 162 -9.28 41.76 9.18
N ALA A 163 -8.81 42.26 10.33
CA ALA A 163 -9.34 43.47 10.95
C ALA A 163 -9.02 44.72 10.12
N GLU A 164 -7.78 44.82 9.64
CA GLU A 164 -7.32 45.90 8.77
C GLU A 164 -8.11 45.91 7.46
N HIS A 165 -8.26 44.75 6.82
CA HIS A 165 -8.92 44.67 5.52
C HIS A 165 -10.44 44.86 5.60
N LEU A 166 -11.09 44.32 6.63
CA LEU A 166 -12.53 44.50 6.83
C LEU A 166 -12.87 45.87 7.45
N GLY A 167 -11.87 46.66 7.87
CA GLY A 167 -12.06 47.92 8.58
C GLY A 167 -12.83 47.76 9.89
N ARG A 168 -12.66 46.61 10.57
CA ARG A 168 -13.40 46.28 11.81
C ARG A 168 -12.47 46.30 13.02
N PRO A 169 -12.98 46.72 14.20
CA PRO A 169 -12.20 46.65 15.43
C PRO A 169 -11.81 45.21 15.76
N MET A 170 -10.58 45.05 16.22
CA MET A 170 -10.03 43.80 16.72
C MET A 170 -9.92 43.85 18.25
N GLN A 171 -10.33 42.77 18.91
CA GLN A 171 -10.15 42.57 20.34
C GLN A 171 -9.44 41.25 20.60
N MET A 172 -8.57 41.23 21.61
CA MET A 172 -7.95 40.01 22.12
C MET A 172 -8.69 39.52 23.36
N VAL A 173 -8.94 38.21 23.42
CA VAL A 173 -9.56 37.53 24.56
C VAL A 173 -8.61 36.47 25.09
N THR A 174 -8.40 36.45 26.40
CA THR A 174 -7.56 35.46 27.11
C THR A 174 -8.38 34.79 28.21
N VAL A 175 -8.17 33.49 28.44
CA VAL A 175 -8.98 32.74 29.42
C VAL A 175 -8.13 31.91 30.39
N GLY A 176 -8.55 31.89 31.66
CA GLY A 176 -8.01 31.02 32.74
C GLY A 176 -7.33 31.77 33.90
N GLU A 177 -7.31 31.15 35.09
CA GLU A 177 -6.71 31.71 36.32
C GLU A 177 -5.19 31.92 36.21
N ALA A 178 -4.50 31.04 35.48
CA ALA A 178 -3.04 31.08 35.28
C ALA A 178 -2.55 32.25 34.38
N GLN A 179 -3.46 32.99 33.73
CA GLN A 179 -3.11 34.09 32.82
C GLN A 179 -3.21 35.49 33.43
N THR A 180 -3.58 35.58 34.71
CA THR A 180 -3.61 36.83 35.48
C THR A 180 -2.21 37.34 35.89
N GLY A 181 -1.16 36.52 35.76
CA GLY A 181 0.21 36.85 36.14
C GLY A 181 0.92 37.82 35.18
N GLY A 182 1.87 38.60 35.71
CA GLY A 182 2.68 39.56 34.93
C GLY A 182 3.51 38.91 33.80
N ALA A 183 3.83 37.62 33.91
CA ALA A 183 4.57 36.88 32.89
C ALA A 183 3.78 36.69 31.58
N THR A 184 2.49 36.34 31.68
CA THR A 184 1.59 36.17 30.52
C THR A 184 1.34 37.49 29.82
N ARG A 185 1.10 38.57 30.58
CA ARG A 185 0.98 39.93 30.02
C ARG A 185 2.25 40.35 29.28
N ARG A 186 3.43 40.00 29.80
CA ARG A 186 4.73 40.27 29.16
C ARG A 186 4.95 39.43 27.90
N TYR A 187 4.55 38.15 27.91
CA TYR A 187 4.62 37.27 26.74
C TYR A 187 3.74 37.78 25.59
N LEU A 188 2.46 38.05 25.86
CA LEU A 188 1.52 38.57 24.85
C LEU A 188 1.94 39.95 24.35
N ARG A 189 2.41 40.83 25.23
CA ARG A 189 2.95 42.15 24.82
C ARG A 189 4.14 41.99 23.87
N ARG A 190 5.08 41.09 24.17
CA ARG A 190 6.21 40.80 23.29
C ARG A 190 5.75 40.27 21.92
N ARG A 191 4.70 39.43 21.87
CA ARG A 191 4.14 38.94 20.61
C ARG A 191 3.46 40.04 19.78
N LEU A 192 2.74 40.96 20.43
CA LEU A 192 2.18 42.13 19.75
C LEU A 192 3.28 43.04 19.20
N GLU A 193 4.35 43.27 19.97
CA GLU A 193 5.53 44.03 19.53
C GLU A 193 6.23 43.34 18.33
N GLU A 194 6.38 42.00 18.35
CA GLU A 194 6.95 41.23 17.24
C GLU A 194 6.10 41.30 15.96
N LEU A 195 4.78 41.45 16.08
CA LEU A 195 3.85 41.58 14.96
C LEU A 195 3.60 43.04 14.57
N ALA A 196 4.27 44.00 15.20
CA ALA A 196 4.05 45.44 15.04
C ALA A 196 2.57 45.87 15.25
N LEU A 197 1.85 45.16 16.13
CA LEU A 197 0.46 45.46 16.50
C LEU A 197 0.41 46.44 17.67
N ASP A 198 -0.71 47.16 17.81
CA ASP A 198 -0.91 48.10 18.91
C ASP A 198 -0.70 47.40 20.27
N PRO A 199 0.28 47.85 21.08
CA PRO A 199 0.49 47.30 22.42
C PRO A 199 -0.74 47.46 23.32
N ASN A 200 -1.62 48.42 23.03
CA ASN A 200 -2.83 48.72 23.78
C ASN A 200 -4.11 48.13 23.16
N LEU A 201 -3.99 47.23 22.17
CA LEU A 201 -5.13 46.51 21.58
C LEU A 201 -6.08 46.03 22.67
N ALA A 202 -7.39 46.26 22.50
CA ALA A 202 -8.41 45.97 23.52
C ALA A 202 -8.26 44.53 24.03
N ARG A 203 -8.00 44.37 25.34
CA ARG A 203 -7.79 43.06 25.98
C ARG A 203 -8.89 42.81 26.99
N THR A 204 -9.59 41.71 26.80
CA THR A 204 -10.58 41.23 27.76
C THR A 204 -10.06 39.94 28.38
N HIS A 205 -9.79 39.98 29.68
CA HIS A 205 -9.53 38.78 30.44
C HIS A 205 -10.86 38.19 30.91
N ILE A 206 -11.10 36.92 30.58
CA ILE A 206 -12.28 36.19 31.03
C ILE A 206 -11.91 35.44 32.30
N ASN A 207 -12.53 35.83 33.41
CA ASN A 207 -12.43 35.17 34.70
C ASN A 207 -13.70 34.32 34.91
N ASP A 208 -13.77 33.18 34.23
CA ASP A 208 -14.88 32.22 34.28
C ASP A 208 -14.26 30.82 34.44
N ASP A 209 -14.92 29.95 35.22
CA ASP A 209 -14.44 28.59 35.51
C ASP A 209 -14.49 27.71 34.24
N ASP A 210 -15.34 28.07 33.29
CA ASP A 210 -15.41 27.48 31.95
C ASP A 210 -15.03 28.51 30.88
N PRO A 211 -13.91 28.30 30.16
CA PRO A 211 -13.46 29.22 29.13
C PRO A 211 -14.42 29.36 27.94
N ILE A 212 -15.11 28.28 27.58
CA ILE A 212 -15.98 28.23 26.40
C ILE A 212 -17.19 29.10 26.67
N ARG A 213 -17.83 28.89 27.82
CA ARG A 213 -18.97 29.69 28.29
C ARG A 213 -18.61 31.17 28.38
N GLY A 214 -17.43 31.49 28.90
CA GLY A 214 -16.98 32.87 29.01
C GLY A 214 -16.81 33.56 27.66
N ILE A 215 -16.26 32.87 26.66
CA ILE A 215 -16.11 33.40 25.29
C ILE A 215 -17.50 33.60 24.67
N PHE A 216 -18.39 32.61 24.74
CA PHE A 216 -19.73 32.69 24.15
C PHE A 216 -20.60 33.82 24.72
N LYS A 217 -20.49 34.15 26.01
CA LYS A 217 -21.20 35.30 26.59
C LYS A 217 -20.85 36.65 25.97
N ARG A 218 -19.73 36.75 25.24
CA ARG A 218 -19.16 38.00 24.72
C ARG A 218 -19.06 38.01 23.20
N THR A 219 -19.57 36.97 22.54
CA THR A 219 -19.57 36.83 21.09
C THR A 219 -21.00 36.66 20.64
N ASP A 220 -21.36 37.31 19.55
CA ASP A 220 -22.66 37.22 18.90
C ASP A 220 -22.49 36.77 17.44
N GLU A 221 -23.59 36.74 16.69
CA GLU A 221 -23.60 36.43 15.25
C GLU A 221 -22.73 37.39 14.41
N GLN A 222 -22.47 38.61 14.91
CA GLN A 222 -21.70 39.65 14.23
C GLN A 222 -20.22 39.65 14.63
N THR A 223 -19.79 38.70 15.46
CA THR A 223 -18.42 38.58 15.92
C THR A 223 -17.70 37.46 15.18
N MET A 224 -16.64 37.81 14.44
CA MET A 224 -15.74 36.81 13.85
C MET A 224 -14.72 36.33 14.88
N LEU A 225 -14.72 35.04 15.17
CA LEU A 225 -13.79 34.41 16.09
C LEU A 225 -12.58 33.84 15.36
N VAL A 226 -11.38 34.20 15.82
CA VAL A 226 -10.12 33.66 15.29
C VAL A 226 -9.37 32.95 16.42
N THR A 227 -8.95 31.71 16.21
CA THR A 227 -8.14 30.99 17.20
C THR A 227 -7.18 30.00 16.55
N GLY A 228 -6.11 29.68 17.27
CA GLY A 228 -5.11 28.71 16.84
C GLY A 228 -5.51 27.28 17.22
N TYR A 229 -5.09 26.30 16.43
CA TYR A 229 -5.33 24.89 16.69
C TYR A 229 -4.07 24.06 16.48
N ASP A 230 -3.71 23.19 17.44
CA ASP A 230 -2.56 22.29 17.34
C ASP A 230 -3.01 20.84 17.15
N TYR A 231 -2.73 20.31 15.96
CA TYR A 231 -3.06 18.93 15.63
C TYR A 231 -2.13 17.91 16.30
N ALA A 232 -0.90 18.27 16.69
CA ALA A 232 0.10 17.31 17.17
C ALA A 232 -0.31 16.60 18.48
N HIS A 233 -1.18 17.21 19.27
CA HIS A 233 -1.64 16.71 20.57
C HIS A 233 -3.17 16.53 20.58
N ALA A 234 -3.79 16.19 19.44
CA ALA A 234 -5.23 16.00 19.36
C ALA A 234 -5.77 14.81 20.18
N ASP A 235 -4.91 13.81 20.46
CA ASP A 235 -5.24 12.57 21.19
C ASP A 235 -4.87 12.61 22.68
N GLU A 236 -4.13 13.62 23.15
CA GLU A 236 -3.93 13.85 24.58
C GLU A 236 -5.13 14.65 25.11
N GLU A 237 -5.97 14.02 25.94
CA GLU A 237 -7.21 14.60 26.50
C GLU A 237 -7.00 15.91 27.30
N ASP A 238 -5.75 16.35 27.51
CA ASP A 238 -5.38 17.39 28.47
C ASP A 238 -4.91 18.75 27.92
N TRP A 239 -4.83 18.98 26.60
CA TRP A 239 -4.54 20.35 26.15
C TRP A 239 -5.81 21.20 25.97
N PHE A 240 -6.20 21.87 27.05
CA PHE A 240 -7.31 22.83 27.24
C PHE A 240 -7.79 23.59 25.98
N TYR A 241 -6.88 24.04 25.11
CA TYR A 241 -7.19 24.86 23.94
C TYR A 241 -7.69 24.11 22.72
N ASN A 242 -7.29 22.85 22.50
CA ASN A 242 -7.90 22.04 21.44
C ASN A 242 -9.38 21.77 21.74
N ARG A 243 -9.73 21.63 23.03
CA ARG A 243 -11.13 21.56 23.49
C ARG A 243 -11.86 22.88 23.23
N VAL A 244 -11.26 24.02 23.56
CA VAL A 244 -11.85 25.34 23.29
C VAL A 244 -12.05 25.57 21.79
N ALA A 245 -11.03 25.38 20.95
CA ALA A 245 -11.12 25.56 19.50
C ALA A 245 -12.20 24.67 18.86
N LYS A 246 -12.28 23.38 19.24
CA LYS A 246 -13.35 22.47 18.79
C LYS A 246 -14.72 22.93 19.27
N ALA A 247 -14.82 23.42 20.51
CA ALA A 247 -16.08 23.91 21.06
C ALA A 247 -16.54 25.21 20.38
N LEU A 248 -15.63 26.16 20.12
CA LEU A 248 -15.92 27.40 19.40
C LEU A 248 -16.42 27.10 17.99
N LEU A 249 -15.76 26.19 17.26
CA LEU A 249 -16.18 25.80 15.92
C LEU A 249 -17.60 25.18 15.89
N ARG A 250 -17.97 24.43 16.93
CA ARG A 250 -19.29 23.79 17.06
C ARG A 250 -20.37 24.75 17.53
N GLY A 251 -20.05 25.60 18.51
CA GLY A 251 -21.03 26.31 19.32
C GLY A 251 -21.10 27.82 19.13
N ALA A 252 -20.14 28.44 18.42
CA ALA A 252 -20.21 29.89 18.18
C ALA A 252 -21.39 30.24 17.26
N ASP A 253 -21.96 31.42 17.47
CA ASP A 253 -23.05 31.95 16.64
C ASP A 253 -22.54 32.63 15.36
N GLY A 254 -21.44 33.41 15.47
CA GLY A 254 -20.79 34.11 14.36
C GLY A 254 -19.72 33.29 13.61
N PRO A 255 -19.07 33.83 12.57
CA PRO A 255 -18.08 33.11 11.77
C PRO A 255 -16.84 32.72 12.59
N VAL A 256 -16.22 31.59 12.26
CA VAL A 256 -15.04 31.06 12.96
C VAL A 256 -13.91 30.78 11.98
N VAL A 257 -12.71 31.27 12.30
CA VAL A 257 -11.45 31.03 11.58
C VAL A 257 -10.51 30.27 12.51
N LEU A 258 -10.21 29.02 12.17
CA LEU A 258 -9.18 28.24 12.84
C LEU A 258 -7.89 28.28 12.05
N VAL A 259 -6.80 28.65 12.70
CA VAL A 259 -5.48 28.70 12.08
C VAL A 259 -4.62 27.56 12.57
N ILE A 260 -4.19 26.71 11.64
CA ILE A 260 -3.38 25.54 11.91
C ILE A 260 -1.97 25.81 11.40
N ARG A 261 -1.02 25.78 12.33
CA ARG A 261 0.38 26.10 12.04
C ARG A 261 0.98 25.06 11.10
N GLU A 262 1.80 25.54 10.16
CA GLU A 262 2.74 24.68 9.43
C GLU A 262 3.61 23.90 10.43
N ARG A 263 3.77 22.59 10.23
CA ARG A 263 4.85 21.86 10.90
C ARG A 263 6.14 22.59 10.53
N GLY A 264 6.67 23.38 11.47
CA GLY A 264 8.00 23.92 11.33
C GLY A 264 8.89 22.75 10.99
N ALA A 265 9.48 22.77 9.80
CA ALA A 265 10.71 22.04 9.59
C ALA A 265 11.58 22.41 10.79
N THR A 266 11.78 21.46 11.71
CA THR A 266 12.86 21.51 12.70
C THR A 266 14.04 22.11 11.97
N GLN A 267 14.47 23.32 12.36
CA GLN A 267 15.45 24.16 11.66
C GLN A 267 16.38 23.29 10.81
N ALA A 268 16.05 23.16 9.52
CA ALA A 268 16.78 22.28 8.65
C ALA A 268 18.15 22.92 8.46
N SER A 269 19.18 22.20 8.88
CA SER A 269 20.57 22.55 8.60
C SER A 269 20.70 22.92 7.10
N PRO A 270 21.48 23.95 6.71
CA PRO A 270 21.36 24.61 5.40
C PRO A 270 21.83 23.78 4.20
N ASN A 271 22.02 22.46 4.35
CA ASN A 271 22.51 21.60 3.28
C ASN A 271 21.77 20.25 3.32
N PRO A 272 20.65 20.08 2.59
CA PRO A 272 20.04 18.77 2.47
C PRO A 272 20.97 17.88 1.66
N SER A 273 21.69 16.99 2.34
CA SER A 273 22.48 15.95 1.66
C SER A 273 21.56 15.12 0.76
N LEU A 274 22.10 14.65 -0.37
CA LEU A 274 21.44 13.72 -1.30
C LEU A 274 20.71 12.57 -0.56
N PHE A 275 21.30 12.14 0.56
CA PHE A 275 20.80 11.11 1.45
C PHE A 275 19.45 11.46 2.10
N THR A 276 19.22 12.73 2.44
CA THR A 276 17.98 13.20 3.07
C THR A 276 16.84 13.31 2.05
N TRP A 277 17.16 13.69 0.81
CA TRP A 277 16.23 13.69 -0.31
C TRP A 277 15.81 12.26 -0.70
N ILE A 278 16.77 11.34 -0.82
CA ILE A 278 16.53 9.90 -1.05
C ILE A 278 15.67 9.31 0.09
N LYS A 279 15.98 9.64 1.35
CA LYS A 279 15.23 9.15 2.53
C LYS A 279 13.81 9.70 2.62
N ARG A 280 13.54 10.90 2.06
CA ARG A 280 12.19 11.47 1.98
C ARG A 280 11.37 10.83 0.85
N TRP A 281 12.02 10.50 -0.26
CA TRP A 281 11.41 9.72 -1.35
C TRP A 281 11.14 8.26 -0.96
N LEU A 282 11.98 7.68 -0.09
CA LEU A 282 11.84 6.32 0.47
C LEU A 282 10.88 6.21 1.68
N ARG A 283 10.31 7.30 2.20
CA ARG A 283 9.34 7.27 3.31
C ARG A 283 7.91 7.68 2.94
N PRO A 284 7.29 7.09 1.91
CA PRO A 284 5.91 7.44 1.62
C PRO A 284 4.99 6.60 2.52
N THR A 285 4.71 7.14 3.71
CA THR A 285 3.83 6.51 4.70
C THR A 285 2.38 6.53 4.23
N VAL A 286 1.76 5.35 4.17
CA VAL A 286 0.32 5.17 4.04
C VAL A 286 -0.35 5.84 5.25
N THR A 287 -1.22 6.81 4.97
CA THR A 287 -2.00 7.53 5.97
C THR A 287 -3.08 6.61 6.57
N PRO A 288 -3.64 6.92 7.77
CA PRO A 288 -4.70 6.11 8.36
C PRO A 288 -5.94 5.96 7.46
N VAL A 289 -6.28 6.98 6.67
CA VAL A 289 -7.38 6.93 5.70
C VAL A 289 -7.06 6.01 4.54
N GLU A 290 -5.88 6.15 3.93
CA GLU A 290 -5.41 5.26 2.87
C GLU A 290 -5.35 3.81 3.36
N GLN A 291 -4.93 3.58 4.61
CA GLN A 291 -4.94 2.24 5.18
C GLN A 291 -6.35 1.66 5.28
N ARG A 292 -7.35 2.46 5.70
CA ARG A 292 -8.75 2.02 5.76
C ARG A 292 -9.27 1.67 4.36
N GLU A 293 -8.93 2.47 3.37
CA GLU A 293 -9.29 2.23 1.97
C GLU A 293 -8.61 0.97 1.40
N LEU A 294 -7.32 0.78 1.67
CA LEU A 294 -6.61 -0.45 1.27
C LEU A 294 -7.22 -1.69 1.90
N LEU A 295 -7.63 -1.59 3.17
CA LEU A 295 -8.29 -2.69 3.87
C LEU A 295 -9.73 -2.93 3.38
N SER A 296 -10.48 -1.90 2.97
CA SER A 296 -11.81 -2.10 2.39
C SER A 296 -11.73 -2.75 1.01
N ARG A 297 -10.77 -2.32 0.16
CA ARG A 297 -10.47 -2.97 -1.12
C ARG A 297 -9.99 -4.41 -0.93
N ALA A 298 -9.12 -4.64 0.05
CA ALA A 298 -8.65 -5.99 0.40
C ALA A 298 -9.80 -6.90 0.84
N ASP A 299 -10.77 -6.39 1.61
CA ASP A 299 -11.96 -7.16 2.00
C ASP A 299 -12.77 -7.58 0.76
N GLN A 300 -13.00 -6.67 -0.18
CA GLN A 300 -13.68 -6.97 -1.45
C GLN A 300 -12.90 -8.00 -2.28
N MET A 301 -11.58 -7.84 -2.42
CA MET A 301 -10.69 -8.75 -3.16
C MET A 301 -10.51 -10.12 -2.49
N SER A 302 -10.80 -10.23 -1.19
CA SER A 302 -10.68 -11.48 -0.43
C SER A 302 -11.85 -12.43 -0.63
N ARG A 303 -12.99 -11.94 -1.12
CA ARG A 303 -14.22 -12.73 -1.27
C ARG A 303 -14.27 -13.39 -2.64
N THR A 304 -14.70 -14.65 -2.65
CA THR A 304 -15.00 -15.36 -3.89
C THR A 304 -16.24 -14.76 -4.57
N SER A 305 -16.22 -14.69 -5.90
CA SER A 305 -17.35 -14.23 -6.71
C SER A 305 -17.57 -15.20 -7.88
N LEU A 306 -18.75 -15.15 -8.49
CA LEU A 306 -19.03 -15.94 -9.69
C LEU A 306 -18.05 -15.59 -10.81
N ASP A 307 -17.77 -14.30 -11.01
CA ASP A 307 -16.81 -13.83 -12.01
C ASP A 307 -15.41 -14.38 -11.74
N TYR A 308 -14.96 -14.38 -10.48
CA TYR A 308 -13.68 -14.95 -10.10
C TYR A 308 -13.59 -16.43 -10.49
N ASN A 309 -14.60 -17.23 -10.15
CA ASN A 309 -14.62 -18.66 -10.46
C ASN A 309 -14.69 -18.94 -11.97
N VAL A 310 -15.51 -18.19 -12.70
CA VAL A 310 -15.60 -18.30 -14.18
C VAL A 310 -14.25 -17.99 -14.82
N LEU A 311 -13.60 -16.90 -14.40
CA LEU A 311 -12.28 -16.52 -14.92
C LEU A 311 -11.21 -17.56 -14.57
N VAL A 312 -11.23 -18.14 -13.37
CA VAL A 312 -10.31 -19.23 -12.99
C VAL A 312 -10.52 -20.46 -13.87
N VAL A 313 -11.77 -20.88 -14.12
CA VAL A 313 -12.07 -22.01 -15.00
C VAL A 313 -11.57 -21.76 -16.43
N ILE A 314 -11.89 -20.59 -17.00
CA ILE A 314 -11.46 -20.24 -18.36
C ILE A 314 -9.93 -20.18 -18.45
N ALA A 315 -9.28 -19.52 -17.48
CA ALA A 315 -7.83 -19.44 -17.44
C ALA A 315 -7.18 -20.82 -17.29
N ALA A 316 -7.75 -21.73 -16.48
CA ALA A 316 -7.24 -23.09 -16.34
C ALA A 316 -7.39 -23.90 -17.64
N ILE A 317 -8.53 -23.79 -18.34
CA ILE A 317 -8.72 -24.41 -19.67
C ILE A 317 -7.66 -23.90 -20.65
N LEU A 318 -7.51 -22.58 -20.78
CA LEU A 318 -6.55 -21.98 -21.69
C LEU A 318 -5.11 -22.36 -21.33
N ALA A 319 -4.75 -22.34 -20.04
CA ALA A 319 -3.42 -22.71 -19.58
C ALA A 319 -3.14 -24.19 -19.86
N SER A 320 -4.08 -25.09 -19.57
CA SER A 320 -3.95 -26.50 -19.90
C SER A 320 -3.79 -26.73 -21.40
N LEU A 321 -4.67 -26.17 -22.23
CA LEU A 321 -4.55 -26.30 -23.69
C LEU A 321 -3.23 -25.69 -24.24
N GLY A 322 -2.79 -24.57 -23.68
CA GLY A 322 -1.50 -23.96 -24.01
C GLY A 322 -0.30 -24.86 -23.64
N LEU A 323 -0.34 -25.49 -22.46
CA LEU A 323 0.68 -26.44 -22.01
C LEU A 323 0.70 -27.69 -22.91
N LEU A 324 -0.47 -28.24 -23.25
CA LEU A 324 -0.61 -29.41 -24.11
C LEU A 324 -0.15 -29.14 -25.55
N SER A 325 -0.43 -27.95 -26.07
CA SER A 325 -0.02 -27.53 -27.41
C SER A 325 1.40 -26.93 -27.47
N ASN A 326 2.10 -26.88 -26.34
CA ASN A 326 3.42 -26.26 -26.21
C ASN A 326 3.46 -24.80 -26.73
N SER A 327 2.38 -24.05 -26.49
CA SER A 327 2.19 -22.69 -27.02
C SER A 327 2.29 -21.64 -25.93
N ASN A 328 3.49 -21.07 -25.76
CA ASN A 328 3.73 -20.01 -24.77
C ASN A 328 2.78 -18.81 -24.94
N ALA A 329 2.38 -18.47 -26.17
CA ALA A 329 1.43 -17.38 -26.43
C ALA A 329 0.05 -17.63 -25.79
N VAL A 330 -0.47 -18.86 -25.88
CA VAL A 330 -1.76 -19.23 -25.24
C VAL A 330 -1.61 -19.25 -23.72
N ILE A 331 -0.48 -19.73 -23.21
CA ILE A 331 -0.19 -19.72 -21.77
C ILE A 331 -0.16 -18.28 -21.25
N ILE A 332 0.48 -17.33 -21.95
CA ILE A 332 0.47 -15.91 -21.58
C ILE A 332 -0.95 -15.35 -21.61
N GLY A 333 -1.75 -15.68 -22.63
CA GLY A 333 -3.16 -15.31 -22.70
C GLY A 333 -3.95 -15.79 -21.48
N ALA A 334 -3.73 -17.04 -21.04
CA ALA A 334 -4.34 -17.59 -19.84
C ALA A 334 -3.93 -16.83 -18.55
N MET A 335 -2.66 -16.41 -18.45
CA MET A 335 -2.18 -15.62 -17.32
C MET A 335 -2.88 -14.25 -17.24
N LEU A 336 -3.19 -13.60 -18.36
CA LEU A 336 -3.88 -12.30 -18.36
C LEU A 336 -5.32 -12.38 -17.84
N VAL A 337 -5.96 -13.54 -17.98
CA VAL A 337 -7.35 -13.76 -17.55
C VAL A 337 -7.44 -14.13 -16.06
N ALA A 338 -6.40 -14.75 -15.51
CA ALA A 338 -6.41 -15.35 -14.17
C ALA A 338 -6.45 -14.29 -13.03
N PRO A 339 -7.50 -14.26 -12.18
CA PRO A 339 -7.66 -13.26 -11.12
C PRO A 339 -6.95 -13.64 -9.80
N LEU A 340 -5.88 -14.45 -9.84
CA LEU A 340 -5.22 -15.00 -8.64
C LEU A 340 -4.47 -13.95 -7.81
N MET A 341 -4.18 -12.78 -8.37
CA MET A 341 -3.57 -11.67 -7.63
C MET A 341 -4.46 -11.20 -6.46
N SER A 342 -5.77 -11.14 -6.67
CA SER A 342 -6.72 -10.52 -5.74
C SER A 342 -6.65 -11.10 -4.32
N PRO A 343 -6.83 -12.43 -4.11
CA PRO A 343 -6.74 -13.00 -2.78
C PRO A 343 -5.33 -12.91 -2.16
N LEU A 344 -4.25 -12.94 -2.95
CA LEU A 344 -2.87 -12.85 -2.42
C LEU A 344 -2.58 -11.47 -1.82
N ILE A 345 -3.00 -10.41 -2.51
CA ILE A 345 -2.80 -9.04 -2.02
C ILE A 345 -3.73 -8.74 -0.85
N ALA A 346 -4.97 -9.24 -0.90
CA ALA A 346 -5.89 -9.15 0.22
C ALA A 346 -5.34 -9.81 1.49
N PHE A 347 -4.73 -10.99 1.36
CA PHE A 347 -4.04 -11.67 2.46
C PHE A 347 -2.92 -10.80 3.05
N ALA A 348 -2.04 -10.28 2.21
CA ALA A 348 -0.90 -9.46 2.63
C ALA A 348 -1.35 -8.16 3.32
N SER A 349 -2.35 -7.47 2.77
CA SER A 349 -2.96 -6.29 3.39
C SER A 349 -3.66 -6.64 4.71
N GLY A 350 -4.33 -7.79 4.79
CA GLY A 350 -4.96 -8.31 6.00
C GLY A 350 -3.96 -8.57 7.13
N ILE A 351 -2.79 -9.14 6.84
CA ILE A 351 -1.70 -9.30 7.81
C ILE A 351 -1.16 -7.94 8.25
N ALA A 352 -0.80 -7.07 7.30
CA ALA A 352 -0.18 -5.79 7.61
C ALA A 352 -1.11 -4.86 8.41
N GLY A 353 -2.41 -4.85 8.09
CA GLY A 353 -3.42 -4.05 8.77
C GLY A 353 -4.12 -4.75 9.94
N GLY A 354 -3.85 -6.03 10.18
CA GLY A 354 -4.35 -6.74 11.35
C GLY A 354 -5.79 -7.24 11.30
N ARG A 355 -6.33 -7.50 10.11
CA ARG A 355 -7.72 -7.92 9.91
C ARG A 355 -7.80 -9.42 9.65
N THR A 356 -7.98 -10.20 10.71
CA THR A 356 -8.04 -11.68 10.64
C THR A 356 -9.18 -12.22 9.77
N SER A 357 -10.31 -11.49 9.68
CA SER A 357 -11.42 -11.83 8.79
C SER A 357 -11.00 -11.85 7.32
N ILE A 358 -10.28 -10.82 6.87
CA ILE A 358 -9.75 -10.69 5.51
C ILE A 358 -8.75 -11.81 5.23
N ILE A 359 -7.84 -12.08 6.17
CA ILE A 359 -6.84 -13.17 6.05
C ILE A 359 -7.55 -14.51 5.80
N ARG A 360 -8.56 -14.83 6.62
CA ARG A 360 -9.29 -16.11 6.50
C ARG A 360 -10.04 -16.20 5.17
N GLN A 361 -10.73 -15.14 4.76
CA GLN A 361 -11.47 -15.13 3.49
C GLN A 361 -10.51 -15.26 2.30
N ALA A 362 -9.39 -14.53 2.32
CA ALA A 362 -8.38 -14.59 1.28
C ALA A 362 -7.77 -16.00 1.13
N VAL A 363 -7.47 -16.68 2.24
CA VAL A 363 -6.98 -18.07 2.21
C VAL A 363 -8.03 -19.01 1.61
N LEU A 364 -9.29 -18.88 2.00
CA LEU A 364 -10.37 -19.72 1.46
C LEU A 364 -10.53 -19.52 -0.05
N THR A 365 -10.56 -18.27 -0.51
CA THR A 365 -10.67 -17.93 -1.94
C THR A 365 -9.45 -18.40 -2.75
N LEU A 366 -8.25 -18.34 -2.18
CA LEU A 366 -7.04 -18.86 -2.81
C LEU A 366 -7.08 -20.39 -2.95
N VAL A 367 -7.50 -21.09 -1.90
CA VAL A 367 -7.66 -22.55 -1.90
C VAL A 367 -8.75 -22.99 -2.88
N GLU A 368 -9.89 -22.29 -2.92
CA GLU A 368 -10.96 -22.53 -3.89
C GLU A 368 -10.44 -22.39 -5.32
N GLY A 369 -9.76 -21.28 -5.64
CA GLY A 369 -9.17 -21.06 -6.96
C GLY A 369 -8.14 -22.14 -7.33
N PHE A 370 -7.31 -22.59 -6.38
CA PHE A 370 -6.39 -23.70 -6.57
C PHE A 370 -7.11 -25.01 -6.89
N VAL A 371 -8.13 -25.38 -6.12
CA VAL A 371 -8.87 -26.64 -6.31
C VAL A 371 -9.56 -26.65 -7.66
N VAL A 372 -10.18 -25.53 -8.06
CA VAL A 372 -10.84 -25.39 -9.36
C VAL A 372 -9.82 -25.50 -10.51
N ALA A 373 -8.72 -24.73 -10.46
CA ALA A 373 -7.72 -24.76 -11.52
C ALA A 373 -7.04 -26.13 -11.65
N PHE A 374 -6.66 -26.74 -10.52
CA PHE A 374 -6.12 -28.09 -10.48
C PHE A 374 -7.11 -29.10 -11.04
N GLY A 375 -8.37 -29.06 -10.61
CA GLY A 375 -9.40 -30.00 -11.03
C GLY A 375 -9.68 -29.94 -12.53
N VAL A 376 -9.77 -28.74 -13.09
CA VAL A 376 -9.92 -28.53 -14.54
C VAL A 376 -8.73 -29.11 -15.30
N ALA A 377 -7.50 -28.78 -14.88
CA ALA A 377 -6.30 -29.28 -15.54
C ALA A 377 -6.14 -30.80 -15.42
N TRP A 378 -6.50 -31.36 -14.27
CA TRP A 378 -6.50 -32.81 -14.02
C TRP A 378 -7.50 -33.53 -14.94
N ILE A 379 -8.74 -33.03 -15.06
CA ILE A 379 -9.75 -33.57 -15.97
C ILE A 379 -9.26 -33.51 -17.43
N ILE A 380 -8.70 -32.37 -17.86
CA ILE A 380 -8.15 -32.23 -19.21
C ILE A 380 -6.99 -33.22 -19.45
N GLY A 381 -6.13 -33.42 -18.47
CA GLY A 381 -5.07 -34.43 -18.52
C GLY A 381 -5.61 -35.85 -18.67
N LEU A 382 -6.67 -36.21 -17.93
CA LEU A 382 -7.32 -37.52 -18.05
C LEU A 382 -8.00 -37.74 -19.40
N LEU A 383 -8.54 -36.68 -20.00
CA LEU A 383 -9.15 -36.71 -21.34
C LEU A 383 -8.13 -36.75 -22.48
N SER A 384 -6.84 -36.65 -22.17
CA SER A 384 -5.73 -36.62 -23.14
C SER A 384 -4.84 -37.87 -23.04
N PRO A 385 -5.34 -39.08 -23.35
CA PRO A 385 -4.57 -40.31 -23.25
C PRO A 385 -3.39 -40.31 -24.23
N GLY A 386 -2.23 -40.80 -23.77
CA GLY A 386 -1.00 -40.83 -24.58
C GLY A 386 -0.23 -39.51 -24.64
N LEU A 387 -0.52 -38.58 -23.73
CA LEU A 387 0.18 -37.31 -23.61
C LEU A 387 1.70 -37.50 -23.41
N ILE A 388 2.48 -36.70 -24.12
CA ILE A 388 3.92 -36.53 -23.88
C ILE A 388 4.15 -35.19 -23.17
N VAL A 389 5.03 -35.20 -22.16
CA VAL A 389 5.42 -33.97 -21.45
C VAL A 389 6.03 -32.98 -22.43
N THR A 390 5.43 -31.79 -22.52
CA THR A 390 5.91 -30.71 -23.40
C THR A 390 7.04 -29.92 -22.74
N SER A 391 7.78 -29.13 -23.53
CA SER A 391 8.85 -28.29 -22.98
C SER A 391 8.32 -27.23 -22.00
N GLU A 392 7.13 -26.68 -22.25
CA GLU A 392 6.50 -25.71 -21.34
C GLU A 392 6.12 -26.34 -19.99
N MET A 393 5.65 -27.61 -19.99
CA MET A 393 5.39 -28.36 -18.76
C MET A 393 6.70 -28.67 -18.02
N ALA A 394 7.70 -29.19 -18.73
CA ALA A 394 9.01 -29.53 -18.15
C ALA A 394 9.72 -28.31 -17.52
N ALA A 395 9.55 -27.12 -18.10
CA ALA A 395 10.07 -25.87 -17.55
C ALA A 395 9.46 -25.53 -16.17
N ARG A 396 8.23 -25.98 -15.89
CA ARG A 396 7.58 -25.79 -14.57
C ARG A 396 7.86 -26.93 -13.60
N GLY A 397 8.38 -28.07 -14.07
CA GLY A 397 8.85 -29.19 -13.25
C GLY A 397 10.24 -28.99 -12.63
N ASN A 398 11.00 -27.99 -13.08
CA ASN A 398 12.36 -27.73 -12.59
C ASN A 398 12.48 -26.30 -12.05
N PRO A 399 11.96 -26.03 -10.83
CA PRO A 399 12.02 -24.70 -10.23
C PRO A 399 13.47 -24.20 -10.05
N SER A 400 13.68 -22.91 -10.26
CA SER A 400 14.97 -22.25 -10.12
C SER A 400 14.94 -21.13 -9.06
N LEU A 401 16.12 -20.69 -8.60
CA LEU A 401 16.23 -19.51 -7.74
C LEU A 401 15.81 -18.21 -8.44
N VAL A 402 15.83 -18.20 -9.79
CA VAL A 402 15.38 -17.05 -10.58
C VAL A 402 13.86 -16.90 -10.44
N ASP A 403 13.10 -18.00 -10.45
CA ASP A 403 11.65 -17.97 -10.24
C ASP A 403 11.28 -17.35 -8.89
N LEU A 404 12.02 -17.71 -7.84
CA LEU A 404 11.86 -17.11 -6.52
C LEU A 404 12.14 -15.60 -6.52
N GLY A 405 13.20 -15.16 -7.20
CA GLY A 405 13.52 -13.74 -7.35
C GLY A 405 12.40 -12.97 -8.06
N VAL A 406 11.83 -13.55 -9.12
CA VAL A 406 10.68 -12.99 -9.85
C VAL A 406 9.44 -12.93 -8.94
N ALA A 407 9.15 -13.97 -8.18
CA ALA A 407 8.02 -14.01 -7.26
C ALA A 407 8.13 -12.96 -6.14
N LEU A 408 9.32 -12.79 -5.56
CA LEU A 408 9.59 -11.72 -4.58
C LEU A 408 9.37 -10.33 -5.19
N ALA A 409 9.92 -10.08 -6.38
CA ALA A 409 9.74 -8.81 -7.09
C ALA A 409 8.26 -8.54 -7.42
N ALA A 410 7.52 -9.56 -7.87
CA ALA A 410 6.09 -9.48 -8.15
C ALA A 410 5.31 -9.09 -6.88
N GLY A 411 5.61 -9.67 -5.72
CA GLY A 411 4.99 -9.31 -4.45
C GLY A 411 5.28 -7.86 -4.03
N VAL A 412 6.52 -7.38 -4.20
CA VAL A 412 6.88 -5.98 -3.92
C VAL A 412 6.10 -5.02 -4.82
N ILE A 413 6.14 -5.25 -6.14
CA ILE A 413 5.47 -4.39 -7.11
C ILE A 413 3.96 -4.40 -6.88
N ALA A 414 3.37 -5.56 -6.58
CA ALA A 414 1.94 -5.68 -6.31
C ALA A 414 1.50 -4.88 -5.08
N ALA A 415 2.21 -4.99 -3.96
CA ALA A 415 1.92 -4.19 -2.77
C ALA A 415 2.14 -2.69 -3.01
N TYR A 416 3.20 -2.33 -3.74
CA TYR A 416 3.51 -0.94 -4.05
C TYR A 416 2.47 -0.32 -5.00
N ALA A 417 2.07 -1.05 -6.05
CA ALA A 417 1.00 -0.65 -6.97
C ALA A 417 -0.35 -0.59 -6.26
N GLN A 418 -0.62 -1.49 -5.32
CA GLN A 418 -1.87 -1.43 -4.56
C GLN A 418 -1.93 -0.18 -3.67
N ALA A 419 -0.79 0.21 -3.08
CA ALA A 419 -0.66 1.39 -2.23
C ALA A 419 -0.57 2.72 -3.01
N ARG A 420 -0.33 2.69 -4.32
CA ARG A 420 -0.14 3.87 -5.18
C ARG A 420 -1.08 3.84 -6.37
N LYS A 421 -1.97 4.83 -6.46
CA LYS A 421 -2.94 4.94 -7.55
C LYS A 421 -2.32 5.15 -8.93
N ASP A 422 -1.15 5.75 -8.99
CA ASP A 422 -0.49 6.12 -10.26
C ASP A 422 0.19 4.93 -10.94
N ILE A 423 0.20 3.76 -10.29
CA ILE A 423 0.84 2.56 -10.81
C ILE A 423 -0.24 1.55 -11.19
N PRO A 424 -0.35 1.16 -12.47
CA PRO A 424 -1.34 0.19 -12.91
C PRO A 424 -1.19 -1.14 -12.17
N ALA A 425 -2.21 -1.52 -11.39
CA ALA A 425 -2.25 -2.82 -10.69
C ALA A 425 -2.18 -4.00 -11.67
N ALA A 426 -2.58 -3.80 -12.92
CA ALA A 426 -2.52 -4.80 -13.99
C ALA A 426 -1.09 -5.34 -14.22
N LEU A 427 -0.05 -4.51 -14.11
CA LEU A 427 1.34 -4.94 -14.32
C LEU A 427 1.78 -6.00 -13.30
N ALA A 428 1.37 -5.83 -12.05
CA ALA A 428 1.62 -6.81 -11.00
C ALA A 428 0.77 -8.09 -11.20
N GLY A 429 -0.46 -7.93 -11.69
CA GLY A 429 -1.38 -9.02 -11.98
C GLY A 429 -0.81 -10.03 -12.97
N VAL A 430 -0.22 -9.54 -14.07
CA VAL A 430 0.42 -10.40 -15.09
C VAL A 430 1.56 -11.21 -14.48
N ALA A 431 2.45 -10.58 -13.71
CA ALA A 431 3.60 -11.26 -13.11
C ALA A 431 3.18 -12.34 -12.10
N ILE A 432 2.17 -12.06 -11.27
CA ILE A 432 1.64 -13.03 -10.30
C ILE A 432 0.95 -14.19 -11.02
N ALA A 433 0.12 -13.91 -12.03
CA ALA A 433 -0.55 -14.95 -12.78
C ALA A 433 0.44 -15.86 -13.53
N ALA A 434 1.52 -15.29 -14.07
CA ALA A 434 2.60 -16.03 -14.73
C ALA A 434 3.33 -17.01 -13.81
N ALA A 435 3.44 -16.65 -12.53
CA ALA A 435 4.09 -17.45 -11.51
C ALA A 435 3.20 -18.57 -10.96
N LEU A 436 1.87 -18.54 -11.19
CA LEU A 436 0.92 -19.38 -10.46
C LEU A 436 0.03 -20.25 -11.33
N MET A 437 -0.61 -19.69 -12.37
CA MET A 437 -1.61 -20.44 -13.17
C MET A 437 -0.99 -21.60 -13.97
N PRO A 438 0.13 -21.42 -14.71
CA PRO A 438 0.74 -22.55 -15.42
C PRO A 438 1.31 -23.63 -14.51
N PRO A 439 2.01 -23.33 -13.39
CA PRO A 439 2.47 -24.36 -12.47
C PRO A 439 1.34 -25.21 -11.90
N ILE A 440 0.21 -24.61 -11.47
CA ILE A 440 -0.88 -25.42 -10.94
C ILE A 440 -1.55 -26.30 -12.01
N CYS A 441 -1.69 -25.79 -13.23
CA CYS A 441 -2.23 -26.58 -14.34
C CYS A 441 -1.26 -27.71 -14.72
N THR A 442 0.05 -27.46 -14.68
CA THR A 442 1.09 -28.49 -14.90
C THR A 442 0.99 -29.59 -13.84
N VAL A 443 0.77 -29.24 -12.57
CA VAL A 443 0.55 -30.21 -11.48
C VAL A 443 -0.69 -31.06 -11.75
N GLY A 444 -1.81 -30.44 -12.14
CA GLY A 444 -3.05 -31.17 -12.49
C GLY A 444 -2.84 -32.18 -13.60
N ILE A 445 -2.21 -31.77 -14.71
CA ILE A 445 -1.92 -32.65 -15.84
C ILE A 445 -0.91 -33.74 -15.45
N ALA A 446 0.16 -33.39 -14.72
CA ALA A 446 1.18 -34.33 -14.28
C ALA A 446 0.62 -35.42 -13.35
N VAL A 447 -0.32 -35.07 -12.48
CA VAL A 447 -1.06 -36.04 -11.65
C VAL A 447 -1.94 -36.94 -12.52
N ALA A 448 -2.58 -36.40 -13.58
CA ALA A 448 -3.40 -37.21 -14.49
C ALA A 448 -2.59 -38.28 -15.23
N ILE A 449 -1.37 -37.95 -15.64
CA ILE A 449 -0.48 -38.87 -16.40
C ILE A 449 0.43 -39.71 -15.49
N GLY A 450 0.43 -39.46 -14.18
CA GLY A 450 1.25 -40.19 -13.20
C GLY A 450 2.75 -39.83 -13.20
N ASP A 451 3.13 -38.66 -13.73
CA ASP A 451 4.52 -38.20 -13.75
C ASP A 451 4.91 -37.57 -12.39
N SER A 452 5.59 -38.36 -11.56
CA SER A 452 5.94 -37.97 -10.20
C SER A 452 6.95 -36.82 -10.10
N PRO A 453 8.07 -36.85 -10.84
CA PRO A 453 9.00 -35.71 -10.89
C PRO A 453 8.30 -34.40 -11.30
N LEU A 454 7.45 -34.45 -12.31
CA LEU A 454 6.80 -33.25 -12.85
C LEU A 454 5.80 -32.62 -11.88
N TYR A 455 4.92 -33.41 -11.24
CA TYR A 455 3.98 -32.83 -10.28
C TYR A 455 4.67 -32.32 -9.01
N GLN A 456 5.74 -32.99 -8.55
CA GLN A 456 6.49 -32.55 -7.37
C GLN A 456 7.19 -31.21 -7.63
N GLY A 457 7.84 -31.08 -8.78
CA GLY A 457 8.50 -29.84 -9.20
C GLY A 457 7.53 -28.69 -9.41
N GLY A 458 6.41 -28.94 -10.10
CA GLY A 458 5.36 -27.94 -10.31
C GLY A 458 4.71 -27.47 -9.01
N LEU A 459 4.47 -28.40 -8.06
CA LEU A 459 3.88 -28.08 -6.76
C LEU A 459 4.85 -27.25 -5.91
N LEU A 460 6.13 -27.62 -5.94
CA LEU A 460 7.19 -26.87 -5.26
C LEU A 460 7.30 -25.44 -5.80
N LEU A 461 7.31 -25.28 -7.13
CA LEU A 461 7.33 -23.97 -7.79
C LEU A 461 6.13 -23.12 -7.35
N PHE A 462 4.94 -23.71 -7.41
CA PHE A 462 3.69 -23.05 -7.02
C PHE A 462 3.71 -22.57 -5.55
N LEU A 463 4.04 -23.47 -4.61
CA LEU A 463 4.07 -23.15 -3.18
C LEU A 463 5.14 -22.12 -2.83
N THR A 464 6.31 -22.21 -3.46
CA THR A 464 7.41 -21.26 -3.26
C THR A 464 7.01 -19.88 -3.76
N ASN A 465 6.40 -19.79 -4.94
CA ASN A 465 5.95 -18.52 -5.52
C ASN A 465 4.86 -17.85 -4.69
N ILE A 466 3.82 -18.59 -4.28
CA ILE A 466 2.76 -18.05 -3.40
C ILE A 466 3.37 -17.50 -2.10
N SER A 467 4.23 -18.28 -1.45
CA SER A 467 4.85 -17.89 -0.19
C SER A 467 5.73 -16.66 -0.36
N ALA A 468 6.53 -16.59 -1.43
CA ALA A 468 7.39 -15.47 -1.73
C ALA A 468 6.60 -14.19 -2.01
N ILE A 469 5.55 -14.26 -2.85
CA ILE A 469 4.68 -13.12 -3.19
C ILE A 469 4.03 -12.56 -1.93
N MET A 470 3.38 -13.42 -1.12
CA MET A 470 2.69 -13.00 0.10
C MET A 470 3.67 -12.42 1.13
N PHE A 471 4.87 -12.99 1.27
CA PHE A 471 5.90 -12.51 2.19
C PHE A 471 6.43 -11.13 1.78
N ALA A 472 6.78 -10.99 0.50
CA ALA A 472 7.25 -9.73 -0.06
C ALA A 472 6.18 -8.64 0.04
N ALA A 473 4.94 -8.93 -0.37
CA ALA A 473 3.83 -7.99 -0.31
C ALA A 473 3.54 -7.54 1.13
N THR A 474 3.51 -8.47 2.09
CA THR A 474 3.30 -8.15 3.52
C THR A 474 4.41 -7.25 4.04
N THR A 475 5.66 -7.57 3.72
CA THR A 475 6.82 -6.78 4.13
C THR A 475 6.78 -5.37 3.55
N THR A 476 6.40 -5.24 2.27
CA THR A 476 6.22 -3.94 1.61
C THR A 476 5.10 -3.13 2.25
N PHE A 477 3.94 -3.71 2.55
CA PHE A 477 2.86 -2.98 3.23
C PHE A 477 3.26 -2.47 4.63
N VAL A 478 3.97 -3.30 5.40
CA VAL A 478 4.51 -2.90 6.71
C VAL A 478 5.56 -1.79 6.55
N TYR A 479 6.44 -1.89 5.55
CA TYR A 479 7.42 -0.87 5.23
C TYR A 479 6.77 0.47 4.83
N LEU A 480 5.67 0.41 4.09
CA LEU A 480 4.87 1.57 3.72
C LEU A 480 4.06 2.16 4.88
N GLY A 481 4.14 1.59 6.09
CA GLY A 481 3.58 2.20 7.30
C GLY A 481 2.18 1.72 7.67
N MET A 482 1.65 0.65 7.04
CA MET A 482 0.43 0.00 7.51
C MET A 482 0.63 -0.55 8.93
N ARG A 483 -0.27 -0.19 9.85
CA ARG A 483 -0.19 -0.58 11.27
C ARG A 483 -1.54 -1.07 11.80
N PRO A 484 -1.56 -2.12 12.63
CA PRO A 484 -2.80 -2.57 13.25
C PRO A 484 -3.36 -1.55 14.25
N PRO A 485 -4.67 -1.61 14.57
CA PRO A 485 -5.32 -0.73 15.55
C PRO A 485 -4.62 -0.77 16.93
N PRO A 486 -4.53 0.36 17.67
CA PRO A 486 -3.79 0.44 18.93
C PRO A 486 -4.19 -0.60 19.97
N ALA A 487 -5.50 -0.86 20.09
CA ALA A 487 -6.07 -1.78 21.08
C ALA A 487 -5.55 -3.23 20.96
N GLU A 488 -5.19 -3.67 19.75
CA GLU A 488 -4.76 -5.06 19.48
C GLU A 488 -3.34 -5.15 18.89
N ALA A 489 -2.64 -4.02 18.78
CA ALA A 489 -1.41 -3.88 18.01
C ALA A 489 -0.30 -4.86 18.45
N ALA A 490 -0.19 -5.17 19.74
CA ALA A 490 0.84 -6.07 20.27
C ALA A 490 0.56 -7.56 19.97
N ARG A 491 -0.71 -7.98 19.94
CA ARG A 491 -1.10 -9.36 19.60
C ARG A 491 -0.99 -9.58 18.10
N VAL A 492 -1.57 -8.68 17.33
CA VAL A 492 -1.61 -8.76 15.87
C VAL A 492 -0.21 -8.70 15.27
N ARG A 493 0.67 -7.81 15.77
CA ARG A 493 2.05 -7.72 15.28
C ARG A 493 2.85 -8.99 15.57
N ARG A 494 2.63 -9.63 16.73
CA ARG A 494 3.23 -10.92 17.05
C ARG A 494 2.76 -12.00 16.06
N ILE A 495 1.45 -12.13 15.87
CA ILE A 495 0.88 -13.09 14.92
C ILE A 495 1.39 -12.84 13.50
N GLY A 496 1.36 -11.59 13.02
CA GLY A 496 1.89 -11.21 11.71
C GLY A 496 3.38 -11.53 11.56
N SER A 497 4.19 -11.24 12.57
CA SER A 497 5.62 -11.58 12.55
C SER A 497 5.86 -13.09 12.54
N LEU A 498 5.07 -13.87 13.28
CA LEU A 498 5.13 -15.33 13.29
C LEU A 498 4.76 -15.92 11.93
N ILE A 499 3.72 -15.38 11.28
CA ILE A 499 3.32 -15.80 9.93
C ILE A 499 4.45 -15.47 8.94
N SER A 500 5.01 -14.26 8.97
CA SER A 500 6.13 -13.90 8.08
C SER A 500 7.37 -14.77 8.31
N ILE A 501 7.71 -15.10 9.57
CA ILE A 501 8.80 -16.02 9.90
C ILE A 501 8.49 -17.43 9.39
N ALA A 502 7.27 -17.91 9.57
CA ALA A 502 6.86 -19.23 9.07
C ALA A 502 6.93 -19.31 7.54
N MET A 503 6.50 -18.27 6.84
CA MET A 503 6.61 -18.17 5.38
C MET A 503 8.06 -18.14 4.91
N PHE A 504 8.91 -17.36 5.57
CA PHE A 504 10.34 -17.35 5.28
C PHE A 504 11.00 -18.71 5.54
N GLY A 505 10.66 -19.35 6.66
CA GLY A 505 11.11 -20.69 7.01
C GLY A 505 10.63 -21.74 6.01
N LEU A 506 9.39 -21.64 5.52
CA LEU A 506 8.85 -22.50 4.46
C LEU A 506 9.63 -22.32 3.16
N ILE A 507 9.86 -21.08 2.71
CA ILE A 507 10.67 -20.78 1.52
C ILE A 507 12.06 -21.41 1.67
N LEU A 508 12.74 -21.19 2.80
CA LEU A 508 14.06 -21.75 3.05
C LEU A 508 14.04 -23.29 3.09
N SER A 509 13.05 -23.88 3.74
CA SER A 509 12.88 -25.34 3.82
C SER A 509 12.63 -25.96 2.46
N LEU A 510 11.83 -25.32 1.61
CA LEU A 510 11.54 -25.78 0.25
C LEU A 510 12.78 -25.67 -0.65
N ILE A 511 13.54 -24.59 -0.54
CA ILE A 511 14.81 -24.41 -1.26
C ILE A 511 15.84 -25.45 -0.84
N VAL A 512 16.03 -25.64 0.47
CA VAL A 512 16.99 -26.62 1.00
C VAL A 512 16.56 -28.05 0.66
N GLY A 513 15.28 -28.37 0.81
CA GLY A 513 14.73 -29.67 0.44
C GLY A 513 14.96 -29.98 -1.05
N PHE A 514 14.82 -28.98 -1.92
CA PHE A 514 15.11 -29.14 -3.34
C PHE A 514 16.61 -29.17 -3.66
N ALA A 515 17.44 -28.35 -3.01
CA ALA A 515 18.89 -28.28 -3.24
C ALA A 515 19.67 -29.49 -2.69
N VAL A 516 19.13 -30.18 -1.68
CA VAL A 516 19.74 -31.40 -1.12
C VAL A 516 19.41 -32.64 -1.95
N ASN A 517 18.28 -32.66 -2.66
CA ASN A 517 17.89 -33.75 -3.56
C ASN A 517 18.88 -34.03 -4.73
N PRO A 518 19.52 -33.05 -5.40
CA PRO A 518 20.53 -33.31 -6.41
C PRO A 518 21.88 -33.72 -5.81
N LEU A 519 22.16 -33.48 -4.52
CA LEU A 519 23.41 -33.97 -3.89
C LEU A 519 23.42 -35.50 -3.77
N SER A 520 22.27 -36.14 -3.55
CA SER A 520 22.16 -37.60 -3.59
C SER A 520 22.26 -38.14 -5.02
N ASN A 521 21.69 -37.44 -6.01
CA ASN A 521 21.80 -37.82 -7.43
C ASN A 521 23.26 -37.68 -7.93
N ALA A 522 23.95 -36.60 -7.56
CA ALA A 522 25.35 -36.36 -7.91
C ALA A 522 26.28 -37.38 -7.23
N ARG A 523 25.95 -37.83 -6.00
CA ARG A 523 26.67 -38.93 -5.34
C ARG A 523 26.49 -40.25 -6.10
N ILE A 524 25.26 -40.57 -6.53
CA ILE A 524 24.97 -41.77 -7.33
C ILE A 524 25.64 -41.71 -8.70
N GLU A 525 25.62 -40.55 -9.37
CA GLU A 525 26.33 -40.33 -10.63
C GLU A 525 27.86 -40.45 -10.47
N ARG A 526 28.42 -39.93 -9.37
CA ARG A 526 29.86 -40.07 -9.08
C ARG A 526 30.25 -41.52 -8.81
N GLU A 527 29.42 -42.26 -8.08
CA GLU A 527 29.60 -43.70 -7.85
C GLU A 527 29.44 -44.50 -9.15
N LEU A 528 28.47 -44.16 -10.02
CA LEU A 528 28.30 -44.76 -11.36
C LEU A 528 29.54 -44.54 -12.24
N ARG A 529 30.09 -43.33 -12.26
CA ARG A 529 31.31 -43.02 -13.02
C ARG A 529 32.56 -43.70 -12.42
N THR A 530 32.59 -43.91 -11.11
CA THR A 530 33.70 -44.60 -10.43
C THR A 530 33.64 -46.12 -10.65
N ALA A 531 32.43 -46.70 -10.62
CA ALA A 531 32.20 -48.12 -10.85
C ALA A 531 32.39 -48.52 -12.32
N PHE A 532 32.18 -47.59 -13.26
CA PHE A 532 32.33 -47.81 -14.70
C PHE A 532 33.25 -46.75 -15.34
N PRO A 533 34.56 -46.78 -15.08
CA PRO A 533 35.50 -45.75 -15.53
C PRO A 533 35.67 -45.67 -17.06
N ASN A 534 35.35 -46.75 -17.78
CA ASN A 534 35.49 -46.87 -19.22
C ASN A 534 34.17 -46.67 -20.00
N ALA A 535 33.11 -46.23 -19.32
CA ALA A 535 31.82 -45.96 -19.93
C ALA A 535 31.36 -44.52 -19.64
N GLU A 536 30.88 -43.84 -20.66
CA GLU A 536 30.29 -42.52 -20.57
C GLU A 536 28.85 -42.64 -20.04
N LEU A 537 28.55 -41.97 -18.94
CA LEU A 537 27.19 -41.89 -18.43
C LEU A 537 26.36 -40.92 -19.29
N VAL A 538 25.36 -41.45 -20.00
CA VAL A 538 24.47 -40.69 -20.91
C VAL A 538 23.27 -40.13 -20.17
N SER A 539 22.66 -40.91 -19.27
CA SER A 539 21.53 -40.44 -18.46
C SER A 539 21.38 -41.26 -17.17
N VAL A 540 20.84 -40.65 -16.11
CA VAL A 540 20.42 -41.34 -14.89
C VAL A 540 19.00 -40.90 -14.55
N GLU A 541 18.06 -41.83 -14.59
CA GLU A 541 16.68 -41.65 -14.14
C GLU A 541 16.50 -42.37 -12.80
N LEU A 542 16.19 -41.62 -11.76
CA LEU A 542 15.92 -42.14 -10.42
C LEU A 542 14.42 -42.23 -10.20
N ARG A 543 13.86 -43.43 -10.32
CA ARG A 543 12.47 -43.71 -9.97
C ARG A 543 12.38 -44.04 -8.49
N ARG A 544 11.87 -43.09 -7.72
CA ARG A 544 11.55 -43.24 -6.29
C ARG A 544 10.30 -44.12 -6.11
N SER A 545 10.43 -45.41 -6.44
CA SER A 545 9.51 -46.47 -6.04
C SER A 545 9.99 -47.14 -4.75
N ASP A 546 9.14 -47.91 -4.08
CA ASP A 546 9.58 -48.92 -3.11
C ASP A 546 9.57 -50.28 -3.84
N PRO A 547 10.73 -50.80 -4.28
CA PRO A 547 12.08 -50.34 -3.95
C PRO A 547 12.64 -49.29 -4.94
N LEU A 548 13.67 -48.53 -4.51
CA LEU A 548 14.28 -47.45 -5.30
C LEU A 548 14.80 -48.04 -6.62
N ARG A 549 14.30 -47.52 -7.75
CA ARG A 549 14.78 -47.92 -9.08
C ARG A 549 15.73 -46.89 -9.65
N ILE A 550 16.95 -47.32 -9.93
CA ILE A 550 17.95 -46.51 -10.62
C ILE A 550 18.00 -47.02 -12.05
N ILE A 551 17.68 -46.16 -13.02
CA ILE A 551 17.81 -46.44 -14.44
C ILE A 551 18.97 -45.61 -14.99
N ALA A 552 20.13 -46.21 -15.18
CA ALA A 552 21.30 -45.52 -15.72
C ALA A 552 21.53 -45.97 -17.16
N THR A 553 21.76 -45.05 -18.10
CA THR A 553 22.17 -45.37 -19.47
C THR A 553 23.65 -45.05 -19.61
N MET A 554 24.47 -46.06 -19.88
CA MET A 554 25.91 -45.89 -20.10
C MET A 554 26.24 -46.22 -21.54
N ARG A 555 27.05 -45.39 -22.19
CA ARG A 555 27.58 -45.61 -23.53
C ARG A 555 29.07 -45.86 -23.43
N GLN A 556 29.54 -46.95 -24.01
CA GLN A 556 30.96 -47.28 -24.02
C GLN A 556 31.57 -46.84 -25.36
N THR A 557 32.78 -46.28 -25.33
CA THR A 557 33.54 -45.96 -26.53
C THR A 557 33.99 -47.26 -27.19
N ALA A 558 33.76 -47.38 -28.50
CA ALA A 558 33.84 -48.61 -29.29
C ALA A 558 35.17 -49.37 -29.13
N ASP A 559 35.11 -50.56 -28.52
CA ASP A 559 35.84 -51.77 -28.96
C ASP A 559 35.63 -53.03 -28.09
N MET A 560 34.91 -52.95 -26.95
CA MET A 560 34.44 -54.16 -26.25
C MET A 560 33.08 -53.94 -25.59
N PRO A 561 32.09 -54.84 -25.79
CA PRO A 561 30.85 -54.81 -25.03
C PRO A 561 31.09 -55.14 -23.55
N LEU A 562 30.33 -54.50 -22.65
CA LEU A 562 30.40 -54.76 -21.20
C LEU A 562 30.09 -56.23 -20.90
N THR A 563 31.07 -56.95 -20.34
CA THR A 563 30.91 -58.36 -19.98
C THR A 563 30.00 -58.47 -18.74
N ARG A 564 29.21 -59.56 -18.64
CA ARG A 564 28.36 -59.83 -17.45
C ARG A 564 29.15 -59.79 -16.13
N GLU A 565 30.44 -60.11 -16.18
CA GLU A 565 31.36 -60.07 -15.05
C GLU A 565 31.72 -58.63 -14.62
N GLN A 566 31.94 -57.71 -15.57
CA GLN A 566 32.18 -56.29 -15.29
C GLN A 566 30.94 -55.61 -14.71
N VAL A 567 29.76 -55.99 -15.20
CA VAL A 567 28.48 -55.53 -14.64
C VAL A 567 28.27 -56.05 -13.22
N ALA A 568 28.69 -57.28 -12.92
CA ALA A 568 28.63 -57.84 -11.57
C ALA A 568 29.62 -57.16 -10.61
N GLN A 569 30.83 -56.85 -11.06
CA GLN A 569 31.86 -56.14 -10.28
C GLN A 569 31.46 -54.68 -9.98
N GLY A 570 30.96 -53.94 -10.97
CA GLY A 570 30.45 -52.58 -10.77
C GLY A 570 29.26 -52.53 -9.80
N ARG A 571 28.41 -53.57 -9.81
CA ARG A 571 27.31 -53.74 -8.84
C ARG A 571 27.83 -53.96 -7.42
N GLU A 572 28.82 -54.82 -7.25
CA GLU A 572 29.39 -55.13 -5.94
C GLU A 572 30.10 -53.92 -5.32
N ALA A 573 30.82 -53.14 -6.14
CA ALA A 573 31.41 -51.87 -5.73
C ALA A 573 30.34 -50.85 -5.28
N MET A 574 29.21 -50.78 -5.98
CA MET A 574 28.07 -49.95 -5.55
C MET A 574 27.43 -50.44 -4.27
N GLU A 575 27.20 -51.74 -4.11
CA GLU A 575 26.63 -52.32 -2.88
C GLU A 575 27.51 -51.98 -1.65
N GLN A 576 28.83 -52.02 -1.81
CA GLN A 576 29.79 -51.65 -0.77
C GLN A 576 29.81 -50.15 -0.47
N ASN A 577 29.77 -49.28 -1.49
CA ASN A 577 29.87 -47.83 -1.31
C ASN A 577 28.55 -47.16 -0.88
N LEU A 578 27.39 -47.70 -1.30
CA LEU A 578 26.07 -47.20 -0.94
C LEU A 578 25.52 -47.81 0.35
N GLY A 579 26.11 -48.89 0.85
CA GLY A 579 25.70 -49.56 2.10
C GLY A 579 24.29 -50.17 2.05
N ARG A 580 23.80 -50.51 0.84
CA ARG A 580 22.45 -51.07 0.59
C ARG A 580 22.53 -52.18 -0.45
N SER A 581 21.69 -53.21 -0.31
CA SER A 581 21.62 -54.34 -1.24
C SER A 581 21.01 -53.93 -2.60
N VAL A 582 21.62 -54.39 -3.70
CA VAL A 582 21.19 -54.13 -5.08
C VAL A 582 20.74 -55.46 -5.73
N PRO A 583 19.44 -55.82 -5.61
CA PRO A 583 18.83 -56.97 -6.24
C PRO A 583 19.14 -57.16 -7.73
N ARG A 584 19.17 -58.44 -8.12
CA ARG A 584 19.43 -58.92 -9.48
C ARG A 584 18.29 -58.53 -10.43
N GLY A 585 18.56 -57.62 -11.38
CA GLY A 585 17.57 -57.19 -12.37
C GLY A 585 18.16 -56.49 -13.59
N VAL A 586 19.21 -57.03 -14.20
CA VAL A 586 19.81 -56.43 -15.41
C VAL A 586 19.01 -56.86 -16.65
N ARG A 587 18.34 -55.92 -17.32
CA ARG A 587 17.83 -56.12 -18.70
C ARG A 587 18.84 -55.50 -19.66
N LEU A 588 19.56 -56.35 -20.38
CA LEU A 588 20.46 -55.95 -21.46
C LEU A 588 19.63 -55.84 -22.73
N ASP A 589 19.13 -54.64 -23.04
CA ASP A 589 18.56 -54.37 -24.36
C ASP A 589 19.68 -53.80 -25.24
N ASP A 590 20.07 -54.56 -26.25
CA ASP A 590 21.10 -54.22 -27.22
C ASP A 590 20.52 -53.23 -28.24
N ILE A 591 20.35 -51.99 -27.82
CA ILE A 591 20.06 -50.89 -28.74
C ILE A 591 21.42 -50.34 -29.15
N ALA A 592 21.78 -50.60 -30.41
CA ALA A 592 23.01 -50.13 -31.04
C ALA A 592 23.42 -48.75 -30.49
N SER A 593 24.48 -48.73 -29.67
CA SER A 593 25.11 -47.56 -29.00
C SER A 593 24.69 -47.15 -27.56
N GLY A 594 24.13 -48.04 -26.73
CA GLY A 594 24.09 -47.80 -25.27
C GLY A 594 23.46 -48.92 -24.43
N TYR A 595 23.94 -49.07 -23.18
CA TYR A 595 23.43 -50.03 -22.19
C TYR A 595 22.49 -49.33 -21.21
N THR A 596 21.31 -49.89 -20.97
CA THR A 596 20.36 -49.42 -19.93
C THR A 596 20.44 -50.36 -18.72
N PHE A 597 20.77 -49.82 -17.55
CA PHE A 597 20.81 -50.56 -16.29
C PHE A 597 19.53 -50.31 -15.51
N CYS A 598 18.82 -51.36 -15.08
CA CYS A 598 17.73 -51.26 -14.10
C CYS A 598 18.21 -51.83 -12.77
N PHE A 599 18.26 -51.01 -11.72
CA PHE A 599 18.49 -51.47 -10.35
C PHE A 599 17.17 -51.41 -9.57
N ASN A 600 16.96 -52.32 -8.62
CA ASN A 600 15.75 -52.37 -7.80
C ASN A 600 16.21 -52.71 -6.38
N THR A 601 16.10 -51.85 -5.36
CA THR A 601 16.70 -52.06 -4.00
C THR A 601 15.75 -52.60 -2.92
N GLY A 602 15.53 -53.91 -2.78
CA GLY A 602 14.55 -54.48 -1.84
C GLY A 602 15.00 -54.60 -0.37
N TYR A 603 14.15 -54.12 0.56
CA TYR A 603 14.05 -54.27 2.04
C TYR A 603 15.36 -54.18 2.88
N ALA A 604 15.46 -53.46 4.00
CA ALA A 604 14.48 -52.92 4.97
C ALA A 604 14.90 -51.54 5.51
#